data_AF-A0A7Y2HBJ8-F1
#
_entry.id   AF-A0A7Y2HBJ8-F1
#
_cell.length_a   1.000
_cell.length_b   1.000
_cell.length_c   1.000
_cell.angle_alpha   90.00
_cell.angle_beta   90.00
_cell.angle_gamma   90.00
#
_symmetry.space_group_name_H-M   'P 1'
#
loop_
_entity.id
_entity.type
_entity.pdbx_description
1 polymer ?
#
loop_
_entity_poly.entity_id
_entity_poly.type
_entity_poly.pdbx_seq_one_letter_code
_entity_poly.pdbx_strand_id
1 'polypeptide(L)'
;MDKSINTRIDGRSLKLSNLVKILYPGIGATKAEVIQYYMDVAPLFLKYIKNRPLTLIRFPDGIDQHQFYSKSRPDWSPDWIPGFSIQHSEEILDYIVAKENAAVIWLANLAALEIHPMQFTIDKPRLADHMIFDLDPEEGQHFETLKQVAILLRKFLEGYGYAPFIKTSGSKGLHIYIPLVPDSSHEEMAECSKTLASLFVSQNSDTCTLELSKEKRKGKILIDIFRNHKSHTTVAPYSLRGKSGAPVSFPVLWEELDEITGSKYFNIRNYKSRLQTRGDAWKEFFENRGTLHTKREKRINPQTTTKRLAKYINKRDFSLSPEPIPEKKESTGNRFSIQFHDASNLHYDLRLEDNDVLLSWAIPKGLPYRVGSKHLAIQTENHPLEYLDFEGVIPKGQYGAGQMWVYTKGTFKWMKREENKLHFELMSERYNRTFRMFRTNKEQWLIELLENKDFSEVKLPVSPMLANSRKTLPVGQNFIYEVKWDGIRSIIHLEKDNLRIYSRNGRDITSSFPELKLPEAFDVESAILDGEIVSLDEKGVPVFSQVISRMHQKVSSKPKGSIPKYQV
;
A
#
# COMPACT_ATOMS: atom_id res chain seq x y z
N MET A 1 -41.78 -30.65 -17.24
CA MET A 1 -42.01 -30.10 -18.60
C MET A 1 -40.92 -29.09 -18.88
N ASP A 2 -40.01 -29.40 -19.79
CA ASP A 2 -38.92 -28.50 -20.19
C ASP A 2 -39.51 -27.43 -21.11
N LYS A 3 -40.05 -26.35 -20.52
CA LYS A 3 -40.70 -25.27 -21.26
C LYS A 3 -39.61 -24.40 -21.89
N SER A 4 -39.38 -24.57 -23.20
CA SER A 4 -38.67 -23.57 -23.99
C SER A 4 -39.60 -22.38 -24.28
N ILE A 5 -39.07 -21.16 -24.21
CA ILE A 5 -39.80 -19.93 -24.52
C ILE A 5 -39.14 -19.29 -25.74
N ASN A 6 -39.93 -18.91 -26.73
CA ASN A 6 -39.48 -18.06 -27.83
C ASN A 6 -39.68 -16.60 -27.42
N THR A 7 -38.63 -15.80 -27.50
CA THR A 7 -38.65 -14.37 -27.19
C THR A 7 -37.97 -13.57 -28.29
N ARG A 8 -38.14 -12.25 -28.27
CA ARG A 8 -37.50 -11.33 -29.22
C ARG A 8 -36.68 -10.28 -28.48
N ILE A 9 -35.39 -10.20 -28.76
CA ILE A 9 -34.45 -9.22 -28.18
C ILE A 9 -33.76 -8.49 -29.34
N ASP A 10 -33.78 -7.15 -29.34
CA ASP A 10 -33.22 -6.32 -30.42
C ASP A 10 -33.64 -6.76 -31.83
N GLY A 11 -34.89 -7.20 -31.98
CA GLY A 11 -35.43 -7.69 -33.26
C GLY A 11 -35.04 -9.13 -33.62
N ARG A 12 -34.14 -9.80 -32.88
CA ARG A 12 -33.73 -11.20 -33.05
C ARG A 12 -34.66 -12.17 -32.30
N SER A 13 -35.05 -13.25 -32.95
CA SER A 13 -35.80 -14.34 -32.30
C SER A 13 -34.84 -15.30 -31.58
N LEU A 14 -35.10 -15.57 -30.30
CA LEU A 14 -34.31 -16.44 -29.44
C LEU A 14 -35.19 -17.51 -28.80
N LYS A 15 -34.76 -18.78 -28.88
CA LYS A 15 -35.36 -19.89 -28.13
C LYS A 15 -34.58 -20.11 -26.84
N LEU A 16 -35.15 -19.70 -25.71
CA LEU A 16 -34.59 -19.93 -24.38
C LEU A 16 -35.09 -21.27 -23.86
N SER A 17 -34.21 -22.11 -23.33
CA SER A 17 -34.54 -23.47 -22.86
C SER A 17 -34.03 -23.72 -21.46
N ASN A 18 -34.63 -24.72 -20.79
CA ASN A 18 -34.20 -25.22 -19.48
C ASN A 18 -34.15 -24.13 -18.42
N LEU A 19 -35.13 -23.22 -18.45
CA LEU A 19 -35.14 -21.99 -17.65
C LEU A 19 -35.13 -22.25 -16.13
N VAL A 20 -35.78 -23.33 -15.70
CA VAL A 20 -35.83 -23.74 -14.28
C VAL A 20 -34.60 -24.52 -13.83
N LYS A 21 -33.66 -24.84 -14.74
CA LYS A 21 -32.43 -25.57 -14.38
C LYS A 21 -31.62 -24.73 -13.40
N ILE A 22 -31.22 -25.32 -12.28
CA ILE A 22 -30.39 -24.67 -11.27
C ILE A 22 -28.93 -24.68 -11.77
N LEU A 23 -28.33 -23.50 -11.89
CA LEU A 23 -26.93 -23.35 -12.27
C LEU A 23 -26.03 -23.06 -11.06
N TYR A 24 -26.57 -22.46 -9.99
CA TYR A 24 -25.87 -22.22 -8.73
C TYR A 24 -26.65 -22.84 -7.56
N PRO A 25 -26.39 -24.11 -7.21
CA PRO A 25 -27.13 -24.82 -6.16
C PRO A 25 -27.10 -24.12 -4.80
N GLY A 26 -25.95 -23.59 -4.38
CA GLY A 26 -25.79 -22.94 -3.07
C GLY A 26 -26.66 -21.71 -2.81
N ILE A 27 -27.21 -21.09 -3.85
CA ILE A 27 -28.16 -19.96 -3.74
C ILE A 27 -29.46 -20.21 -4.53
N GLY A 28 -29.67 -21.44 -4.98
CA GLY A 28 -30.81 -21.86 -5.80
C GLY A 28 -30.97 -21.10 -7.13
N ALA A 29 -29.92 -20.44 -7.65
CA ALA A 29 -30.10 -19.58 -8.82
C ALA A 29 -30.27 -20.41 -10.09
N THR A 30 -31.35 -20.12 -10.80
CA THR A 30 -31.78 -20.78 -12.03
C THR A 30 -31.14 -20.17 -13.27
N LYS A 31 -31.19 -20.89 -14.39
CA LYS A 31 -30.80 -20.38 -15.70
C LYS A 31 -31.61 -19.15 -16.10
N ALA A 32 -32.89 -19.09 -15.75
CA ALA A 32 -33.72 -17.90 -15.95
C ALA A 32 -33.16 -16.66 -15.23
N GLU A 33 -32.72 -16.81 -13.98
CA GLU A 33 -32.11 -15.71 -13.22
C GLU A 33 -30.77 -15.27 -13.81
N VAL A 34 -29.94 -16.21 -14.28
CA VAL A 34 -28.70 -15.89 -15.00
C VAL A 34 -28.99 -15.12 -16.28
N ILE A 35 -30.00 -15.54 -17.06
CA ILE A 35 -30.43 -14.83 -18.26
C ILE A 35 -30.93 -13.42 -17.90
N GLN A 36 -31.76 -13.30 -16.86
CA GLN A 36 -32.28 -12.01 -16.40
C GLN A 36 -31.16 -11.06 -15.97
N TYR A 37 -30.16 -11.56 -15.24
CA TYR A 37 -28.97 -10.79 -14.88
C TYR A 37 -28.29 -10.21 -16.12
N TYR A 38 -28.01 -11.04 -17.12
CA TYR A 38 -27.38 -10.59 -18.35
C TYR A 38 -28.27 -9.66 -19.17
N MET A 39 -29.60 -9.82 -19.13
CA MET A 39 -30.54 -8.85 -19.71
C MET A 39 -30.41 -7.47 -19.06
N ASP A 40 -30.32 -7.42 -17.74
CA ASP A 40 -30.19 -6.17 -16.99
C ASP A 40 -28.86 -5.45 -17.27
N VAL A 41 -27.75 -6.20 -17.36
CA VAL A 41 -26.40 -5.61 -17.54
C VAL A 41 -25.94 -5.53 -18.99
N ALA A 42 -26.64 -6.10 -19.97
CA ALA A 42 -26.18 -6.20 -21.36
C ALA A 42 -25.66 -4.87 -21.95
N PRO A 43 -26.33 -3.70 -21.76
CA PRO A 43 -25.83 -2.43 -22.28
C PRO A 43 -24.47 -2.01 -21.70
N LEU A 44 -24.23 -2.29 -20.41
CA LEU A 44 -22.93 -2.03 -19.75
C LEU A 44 -21.90 -3.09 -20.12
N PHE A 45 -22.32 -4.34 -20.20
CA PHE A 45 -21.48 -5.49 -20.49
C PHE A 45 -20.89 -5.42 -21.90
N LEU A 46 -21.72 -5.06 -22.89
CA LEU A 46 -21.30 -4.92 -24.28
C LEU A 46 -20.18 -3.90 -24.47
N LYS A 47 -20.08 -2.85 -23.65
CA LYS A 47 -18.95 -1.91 -23.72
C LYS A 47 -17.60 -2.62 -23.71
N TYR A 48 -17.49 -3.75 -23.00
CA TYR A 48 -16.23 -4.46 -22.79
C TYR A 48 -16.07 -5.73 -23.64
N ILE A 49 -17.15 -6.31 -24.16
CA ILE A 49 -17.08 -7.54 -24.97
C ILE A 49 -17.43 -7.34 -26.45
N LYS A 50 -18.02 -6.19 -26.82
CA LYS A 50 -18.47 -5.93 -28.19
C LYS A 50 -17.29 -5.96 -29.17
N ASN A 51 -17.48 -6.63 -30.30
CA ASN A 51 -16.48 -6.78 -31.36
C ASN A 51 -15.18 -7.47 -30.88
N ARG A 52 -15.21 -8.23 -29.78
CA ARG A 52 -14.05 -8.99 -29.31
C ARG A 52 -14.28 -10.49 -29.50
N PRO A 53 -13.24 -11.25 -29.93
CA PRO A 53 -13.25 -12.70 -29.85
C PRO A 53 -13.40 -13.16 -28.39
N LEU A 54 -14.32 -14.09 -28.13
CA LEU A 54 -14.69 -14.52 -26.77
C LEU A 54 -14.29 -15.98 -26.52
N THR A 55 -13.60 -16.21 -25.40
CA THR A 55 -13.51 -17.54 -24.79
C THR A 55 -14.61 -17.67 -23.73
N LEU A 56 -15.33 -18.79 -23.76
CA LEU A 56 -16.43 -19.06 -22.84
C LEU A 56 -16.08 -20.21 -21.91
N ILE A 57 -16.44 -20.11 -20.63
CA ILE A 57 -16.49 -21.25 -19.72
C ILE A 57 -17.95 -21.55 -19.44
N ARG A 58 -18.38 -22.74 -19.87
CA ARG A 58 -19.78 -23.15 -19.88
C ARG A 58 -20.04 -24.17 -18.79
N PHE A 59 -21.21 -24.04 -18.16
CA PHE A 59 -21.69 -24.89 -17.07
C PHE A 59 -23.11 -25.38 -17.39
N PRO A 60 -23.31 -26.24 -18.40
CA PRO A 60 -24.64 -26.62 -18.87
C PRO A 60 -25.53 -27.26 -17.80
N ASP A 61 -24.91 -27.89 -16.81
CA ASP A 61 -25.55 -28.63 -15.71
C ASP A 61 -25.28 -28.01 -14.32
N GLY A 62 -24.75 -26.78 -14.30
CA GLY A 62 -24.44 -26.03 -13.08
C GLY A 62 -23.00 -26.14 -12.61
N ILE A 63 -22.64 -25.29 -11.64
CA ILE A 63 -21.25 -25.08 -11.22
C ILE A 63 -20.59 -26.26 -10.49
N ASP A 64 -21.38 -27.16 -9.92
CA ASP A 64 -20.89 -28.34 -9.18
C ASP A 64 -20.68 -29.54 -10.12
N GLN A 65 -21.01 -29.39 -11.40
CA GLN A 65 -20.90 -30.43 -12.43
C GLN A 65 -19.75 -30.10 -13.41
N HIS A 66 -19.74 -30.76 -14.56
CA HIS A 66 -18.70 -30.56 -15.57
C HIS A 66 -18.74 -29.13 -16.16
N GLN A 67 -17.58 -28.49 -16.17
CA GLN A 67 -17.33 -27.25 -16.90
C GLN A 67 -16.48 -27.55 -18.14
N PHE A 68 -16.69 -26.80 -19.22
CA PHE A 68 -15.80 -26.88 -20.37
C PHE A 68 -15.50 -25.51 -20.98
N TYR A 69 -14.32 -25.42 -21.57
CA TYR A 69 -13.80 -24.23 -22.24
C TYR A 69 -14.19 -24.28 -23.72
N SER A 70 -14.84 -23.24 -24.20
CA SER A 70 -15.28 -23.10 -25.59
C SER A 70 -14.60 -21.88 -26.19
N LYS A 71 -13.65 -22.12 -27.10
CA LYS A 71 -13.01 -21.08 -27.93
C LYS A 71 -13.63 -21.02 -29.32
N SER A 72 -13.93 -22.20 -29.88
CA SER A 72 -14.56 -22.30 -31.19
C SER A 72 -16.05 -22.01 -31.14
N ARG A 73 -16.54 -21.30 -32.16
CA ARG A 73 -17.94 -21.01 -32.44
C ARG A 73 -18.59 -22.30 -32.93
N PRO A 74 -19.65 -22.79 -32.26
CA PRO A 74 -20.34 -23.99 -32.72
C PRO A 74 -20.99 -23.79 -34.09
N ASP A 75 -21.01 -24.83 -34.92
CA ASP A 75 -21.62 -24.80 -36.26
C ASP A 75 -23.11 -24.47 -36.24
N TRP A 76 -23.81 -24.83 -35.16
CA TRP A 76 -25.24 -24.54 -34.95
C TRP A 76 -25.51 -23.12 -34.43
N SER A 77 -24.48 -22.27 -34.30
CA SER A 77 -24.67 -20.87 -33.88
C SER A 77 -25.58 -20.15 -34.87
N PRO A 78 -26.51 -19.29 -34.40
CA PRO A 78 -27.35 -18.51 -35.31
C PRO A 78 -26.52 -17.67 -36.29
N ASP A 79 -26.97 -17.51 -37.53
CA ASP A 79 -26.25 -16.79 -38.61
C ASP A 79 -25.85 -15.36 -38.24
N TRP A 80 -26.59 -14.75 -37.31
CA TRP A 80 -26.34 -13.39 -36.83
C TRP A 80 -25.33 -13.31 -35.68
N ILE A 81 -24.80 -14.44 -35.19
CA ILE A 81 -23.65 -14.50 -34.28
C ILE A 81 -22.37 -14.63 -35.12
N PRO A 82 -21.62 -13.53 -35.32
CA PRO A 82 -20.42 -13.56 -36.14
C PRO A 82 -19.29 -14.37 -35.50
N GLY A 83 -18.46 -14.93 -36.39
CA GLY A 83 -17.19 -15.56 -36.06
C GLY A 83 -15.99 -14.64 -36.33
N PHE A 84 -14.84 -14.96 -35.75
CA PHE A 84 -13.55 -14.39 -36.10
C PHE A 84 -12.43 -15.44 -35.97
N SER A 85 -11.84 -15.82 -37.09
CA SER A 85 -10.80 -16.84 -37.16
C SER A 85 -9.45 -16.31 -36.70
N ILE A 86 -8.84 -16.99 -35.73
CA ILE A 86 -7.48 -16.73 -35.25
C ILE A 86 -6.61 -17.95 -35.51
N GLN A 87 -5.47 -17.73 -36.16
CA GLN A 87 -4.43 -18.73 -36.33
C GLN A 87 -3.71 -18.95 -35.00
N HIS A 88 -3.81 -20.16 -34.46
CA HIS A 88 -2.96 -20.66 -33.37
C HIS A 88 -1.83 -21.52 -33.95
N SER A 89 -0.94 -22.01 -33.09
CA SER A 89 0.23 -22.80 -33.50
C SER A 89 -0.14 -24.08 -34.26
N GLU A 90 -1.26 -24.72 -33.90
CA GLU A 90 -1.65 -26.04 -34.41
C GLU A 90 -2.93 -26.00 -35.27
N GLU A 91 -3.78 -24.99 -35.09
CA GLU A 91 -5.10 -24.92 -35.73
C GLU A 91 -5.60 -23.49 -35.89
N ILE A 92 -6.60 -23.31 -36.75
CA ILE A 92 -7.37 -22.07 -36.86
C ILE A 92 -8.66 -22.26 -36.06
N LEU A 93 -8.87 -21.38 -35.07
CA LEU A 93 -10.09 -21.38 -34.27
C LEU A 93 -10.98 -20.21 -34.67
N ASP A 94 -12.25 -20.48 -34.97
CA ASP A 94 -13.26 -19.46 -35.23
C ASP A 94 -13.92 -19.03 -33.91
N TYR A 95 -13.64 -17.84 -33.41
CA TYR A 95 -14.16 -17.38 -32.12
C TYR A 95 -15.53 -16.70 -32.24
N ILE A 96 -16.38 -16.86 -31.23
CA ILE A 96 -17.64 -16.10 -31.13
C ILE A 96 -17.33 -14.61 -30.92
N VAL A 97 -18.05 -13.73 -31.61
CA VAL A 97 -18.02 -12.29 -31.41
C VAL A 97 -19.43 -11.77 -31.08
N ALA A 98 -19.57 -11.05 -29.97
CA ALA A 98 -20.83 -10.39 -29.60
C ALA A 98 -20.90 -8.97 -30.19
N LYS A 99 -22.05 -8.59 -30.77
CA LYS A 99 -22.27 -7.23 -31.33
C LYS A 99 -23.44 -6.45 -30.72
N GLU A 100 -24.40 -7.16 -30.12
CA GLU A 100 -25.71 -6.64 -29.70
C GLU A 100 -26.24 -7.40 -28.47
N ASN A 101 -27.30 -6.90 -27.80
CA ASN A 101 -27.74 -7.48 -26.52
C ASN A 101 -28.24 -8.91 -26.72
N ALA A 102 -28.91 -9.18 -27.85
CA ALA A 102 -29.35 -10.52 -28.21
C ALA A 102 -28.21 -11.56 -28.17
N ALA A 103 -26.99 -11.18 -28.56
CA ALA A 103 -25.83 -12.07 -28.48
C ALA A 103 -25.45 -12.40 -27.04
N VAL A 104 -25.51 -11.41 -26.12
CA VAL A 104 -25.27 -11.63 -24.69
C VAL A 104 -26.29 -12.62 -24.11
N ILE A 105 -27.56 -12.46 -24.46
CA ILE A 105 -28.64 -13.33 -23.95
C ILE A 105 -28.50 -14.74 -24.50
N TRP A 106 -28.10 -14.86 -25.76
CA TRP A 106 -27.78 -16.15 -26.37
C TRP A 106 -26.61 -16.84 -25.64
N LEU A 107 -25.52 -16.12 -25.34
CA LEU A 107 -24.39 -16.65 -24.55
C LEU A 107 -24.84 -17.14 -23.16
N ALA A 108 -25.66 -16.35 -22.46
CA ALA A 108 -26.23 -16.76 -21.18
C ALA A 108 -27.10 -18.03 -21.32
N ASN A 109 -27.88 -18.14 -22.40
CA ASN A 109 -28.67 -19.33 -22.71
C ASN A 109 -27.82 -20.57 -23.02
N LEU A 110 -26.55 -20.40 -23.40
CA LEU A 110 -25.58 -21.50 -23.52
C LEU A 110 -24.98 -21.95 -22.18
N ALA A 111 -25.42 -21.34 -21.08
CA ALA A 111 -24.84 -21.45 -19.75
C ALA A 111 -23.35 -21.05 -19.73
N ALA A 112 -22.96 -20.08 -20.56
CA ALA A 112 -21.64 -19.45 -20.48
C ALA A 112 -21.63 -18.50 -19.28
N LEU A 113 -21.16 -19.01 -18.13
CA LEU A 113 -21.12 -18.22 -16.89
C LEU A 113 -19.89 -17.32 -16.85
N GLU A 114 -18.75 -17.77 -17.40
CA GLU A 114 -17.57 -16.91 -17.53
C GLU A 114 -17.30 -16.58 -19.00
N ILE A 115 -17.22 -15.28 -19.29
CA ILE A 115 -16.99 -14.74 -20.63
C ILE A 115 -15.69 -13.95 -20.59
N HIS A 116 -14.73 -14.37 -21.40
CA HIS A 116 -13.36 -13.88 -21.40
C HIS A 116 -13.01 -13.30 -22.78
N PRO A 117 -13.11 -11.98 -22.97
CA PRO A 117 -12.72 -11.33 -24.22
C PRO A 117 -11.20 -11.28 -24.39
N MET A 118 -10.76 -11.25 -25.65
CA MET A 118 -9.40 -10.85 -26.02
C MET A 118 -9.18 -9.34 -25.79
N GLN A 119 -7.93 -8.92 -25.62
CA GLN A 119 -7.57 -7.50 -25.39
C GLN A 119 -7.56 -6.62 -26.66
N PHE A 120 -8.14 -7.10 -27.76
CA PHE A 120 -8.30 -6.38 -29.01
C PHE A 120 -9.73 -6.54 -29.54
N THR A 121 -10.10 -5.66 -30.48
CA THR A 121 -11.31 -5.83 -31.28
C THR A 121 -10.96 -6.42 -32.65
N ILE A 122 -11.94 -7.06 -33.30
CA ILE A 122 -11.78 -7.61 -34.65
C ILE A 122 -11.45 -6.54 -35.69
N ASP A 123 -11.74 -5.27 -35.40
CA ASP A 123 -11.43 -4.14 -36.28
C ASP A 123 -9.93 -3.80 -36.26
N LYS A 124 -9.26 -4.05 -35.13
CA LYS A 124 -7.82 -3.79 -34.92
C LYS A 124 -7.14 -4.96 -34.21
N PRO A 125 -7.10 -6.16 -34.81
CA PRO A 125 -6.72 -7.38 -34.08
C PRO A 125 -5.25 -7.43 -33.64
N ARG A 126 -4.39 -6.63 -34.27
CA ARG A 126 -2.96 -6.52 -33.94
C ARG A 126 -2.66 -5.53 -32.82
N LEU A 127 -3.63 -4.70 -32.43
CA LEU A 127 -3.40 -3.58 -31.52
C LEU A 127 -4.17 -3.82 -30.22
N ALA A 128 -3.45 -3.73 -29.10
CA ALA A 128 -4.06 -3.81 -27.79
C ALA A 128 -4.76 -2.50 -27.46
N ASP A 129 -5.93 -2.58 -26.81
CA ASP A 129 -6.69 -1.38 -26.45
C ASP A 129 -6.86 -1.18 -24.94
N HIS A 130 -6.26 -2.07 -24.15
CA HIS A 130 -6.11 -1.92 -22.70
C HIS A 130 -5.03 -2.86 -22.15
N MET A 131 -4.38 -2.45 -21.08
CA MET A 131 -3.42 -3.24 -20.29
C MET A 131 -4.07 -3.66 -18.96
N ILE A 132 -3.72 -4.84 -18.46
CA ILE A 132 -4.30 -5.43 -17.25
C ILE A 132 -3.18 -5.79 -16.26
N PHE A 133 -3.38 -5.46 -14.99
CA PHE A 133 -2.63 -6.00 -13.86
C PHE A 133 -3.59 -6.83 -13.01
N ASP A 134 -3.37 -8.15 -12.96
CA ASP A 134 -4.18 -9.09 -12.17
C ASP A 134 -3.49 -9.35 -10.83
N LEU A 135 -4.07 -8.85 -9.73
CA LEU A 135 -3.52 -9.00 -8.39
C LEU A 135 -4.09 -10.28 -7.77
N ASP A 136 -3.26 -11.31 -7.71
CA ASP A 136 -3.62 -12.65 -7.22
C ASP A 136 -2.98 -12.91 -5.84
N PRO A 137 -3.77 -12.83 -4.75
CA PRO A 137 -3.27 -13.10 -3.40
C PRO A 137 -3.00 -14.60 -3.20
N GLU A 138 -2.05 -14.92 -2.31
CA GLU A 138 -1.87 -16.30 -1.87
C GLU A 138 -3.01 -16.75 -0.94
N GLU A 139 -3.17 -18.06 -0.79
CA GLU A 139 -4.19 -18.62 0.09
C GLU A 139 -3.96 -18.22 1.55
N GLY A 140 -4.99 -17.69 2.21
CA GLY A 140 -4.92 -17.21 3.59
C GLY A 140 -4.50 -15.74 3.77
N GLN A 141 -4.11 -15.05 2.69
CA GLN A 141 -3.76 -13.64 2.77
C GLN A 141 -5.01 -12.75 2.98
N HIS A 142 -4.86 -11.73 3.83
CA HIS A 142 -5.94 -10.79 4.11
C HIS A 142 -6.27 -9.94 2.87
N PHE A 143 -7.57 -9.85 2.56
CA PHE A 143 -8.07 -9.03 1.44
C PHE A 143 -7.68 -7.55 1.59
N GLU A 144 -7.47 -7.07 2.81
CA GLU A 144 -7.04 -5.69 3.07
C GLU A 144 -5.62 -5.39 2.58
N THR A 145 -4.70 -6.36 2.70
CA THR A 145 -3.37 -6.26 2.10
C THR A 145 -3.47 -6.15 0.58
N LEU A 146 -4.40 -6.89 -0.04
CA LEU A 146 -4.65 -6.82 -1.48
C LEU A 146 -5.15 -5.43 -1.91
N LYS A 147 -6.06 -4.82 -1.15
CA LYS A 147 -6.53 -3.45 -1.41
C LYS A 147 -5.40 -2.43 -1.30
N GLN A 148 -4.57 -2.54 -0.26
CA GLN A 148 -3.42 -1.64 -0.07
C GLN A 148 -2.46 -1.71 -1.27
N VAL A 149 -2.12 -2.92 -1.73
CA VAL A 149 -1.31 -3.10 -2.94
C VAL A 149 -2.00 -2.52 -4.18
N ALA A 150 -3.30 -2.71 -4.33
CA ALA A 150 -4.06 -2.14 -5.45
C ALA A 150 -4.01 -0.60 -5.45
N ILE A 151 -4.14 0.05 -4.29
CA ILE A 151 -4.06 1.51 -4.12
C ILE A 151 -2.64 2.01 -4.40
N LEU A 152 -1.61 1.30 -3.95
CA LEU A 152 -0.22 1.64 -4.25
C LEU A 152 0.06 1.52 -5.76
N LEU A 153 -0.40 0.44 -6.39
CA LEU A 153 -0.22 0.22 -7.83
C LEU A 153 -1.00 1.27 -8.65
N ARG A 154 -2.20 1.67 -8.21
CA ARG A 154 -2.94 2.79 -8.80
C ARG A 154 -2.10 4.06 -8.81
N LYS A 155 -1.62 4.50 -7.64
CA LYS A 155 -0.82 5.73 -7.51
C LYS A 155 0.45 5.66 -8.35
N PHE A 156 1.09 4.49 -8.37
CA PHE A 156 2.27 4.25 -9.20
C PHE A 156 1.96 4.47 -10.68
N LEU A 157 0.88 3.89 -11.20
CA LEU A 157 0.45 4.00 -12.60
C LEU A 157 -0.04 5.41 -12.96
N GLU A 158 -0.76 6.09 -12.05
CA GLU A 158 -1.14 7.51 -12.20
C GLU A 158 0.10 8.42 -12.30
N GLY A 159 1.19 8.08 -11.60
CA GLY A 159 2.49 8.75 -11.74
C GLY A 159 3.12 8.62 -13.14
N TYR A 160 2.69 7.62 -13.92
CA TYR A 160 3.01 7.48 -15.35
C TYR A 160 1.93 8.11 -16.24
N GLY A 161 1.01 8.92 -15.72
CA GLY A 161 -0.03 9.55 -16.54
C GLY A 161 -1.13 8.60 -17.04
N TYR A 162 -1.14 7.34 -16.60
CA TYR A 162 -2.24 6.42 -16.89
C TYR A 162 -3.45 6.70 -16.00
N ALA A 163 -4.64 6.30 -16.47
CA ALA A 163 -5.88 6.32 -15.70
C ALA A 163 -6.27 4.89 -15.31
N PRO A 164 -6.00 4.44 -14.07
CA PRO A 164 -6.30 3.08 -13.66
C PRO A 164 -7.76 2.92 -13.25
N PHE A 165 -8.39 1.83 -13.71
CA PHE A 165 -9.75 1.44 -13.36
C PHE A 165 -9.73 0.06 -12.69
N ILE A 166 -10.48 -0.12 -11.61
CA ILE A 166 -10.44 -1.35 -10.83
C ILE A 166 -11.76 -2.13 -10.89
N LYS A 167 -11.63 -3.46 -10.84
CA LYS A 167 -12.77 -4.36 -10.65
C LYS A 167 -12.42 -5.50 -9.71
N THR A 168 -13.45 -6.02 -9.04
CA THR A 168 -13.35 -7.33 -8.39
C THR A 168 -13.21 -8.42 -9.45
N SER A 169 -12.38 -9.43 -9.18
CA SER A 169 -12.29 -10.60 -10.09
C SER A 169 -13.51 -11.52 -9.97
N GLY A 170 -14.28 -11.43 -8.88
CA GLY A 170 -15.33 -12.40 -8.53
C GLY A 170 -14.76 -13.73 -8.01
N SER A 171 -13.47 -13.79 -7.69
CA SER A 171 -12.79 -15.00 -7.19
C SER A 171 -11.99 -14.70 -5.92
N LYS A 172 -10.68 -14.48 -6.03
CA LYS A 172 -9.78 -14.14 -4.90
C LYS A 172 -9.14 -12.76 -5.08
N GLY A 173 -8.77 -12.41 -6.32
CA GLY A 173 -8.00 -11.21 -6.65
C GLY A 173 -8.80 -9.96 -7.06
N LEU A 174 -8.06 -8.92 -7.42
CA LEU A 174 -8.52 -7.65 -7.99
C LEU A 174 -7.85 -7.44 -9.36
N HIS A 175 -8.56 -6.88 -10.34
CA HIS A 175 -7.93 -6.52 -11.62
C HIS A 175 -7.92 -5.01 -11.78
N ILE A 176 -6.77 -4.47 -12.19
CA ILE A 176 -6.61 -3.08 -12.58
C ILE A 176 -6.46 -3.03 -14.10
N TYR A 177 -7.30 -2.23 -14.76
CA TYR A 177 -7.29 -2.01 -16.20
C TYR A 177 -6.80 -0.60 -16.48
N ILE A 178 -5.97 -0.48 -17.51
CA ILE A 178 -5.52 0.78 -18.08
C ILE A 178 -6.07 0.86 -19.51
N PRO A 179 -6.99 1.78 -19.83
CA PRO A 179 -7.45 2.00 -21.19
C PRO A 179 -6.32 2.60 -22.04
N LEU A 180 -6.10 2.05 -23.23
CA LEU A 180 -5.03 2.48 -24.13
C LEU A 180 -5.57 2.96 -25.47
N VAL A 181 -4.89 3.91 -26.11
CA VAL A 181 -5.09 4.17 -27.54
C VAL A 181 -4.63 2.91 -28.30
N PRO A 182 -5.46 2.33 -29.19
CA PRO A 182 -5.07 1.14 -29.96
C PRO A 182 -4.15 1.56 -31.12
N ASP A 183 -2.90 1.86 -30.77
CA ASP A 183 -1.79 2.26 -31.65
C ASP A 183 -0.54 1.38 -31.49
N SER A 184 -0.50 0.55 -30.43
CA SER A 184 0.65 -0.29 -30.07
C SER A 184 0.33 -1.78 -30.21
N SER A 185 1.33 -2.58 -30.55
CA SER A 185 1.20 -4.05 -30.66
C SER A 185 1.02 -4.73 -29.30
N HIS A 186 0.55 -5.98 -29.32
CA HIS A 186 0.42 -6.81 -28.12
C HIS A 186 1.77 -7.05 -27.45
N GLU A 187 2.82 -7.26 -28.25
CA GLU A 187 4.19 -7.48 -27.76
C GLU A 187 4.76 -6.23 -27.07
N GLU A 188 4.57 -5.04 -27.65
CA GLU A 188 4.97 -3.77 -27.04
C GLU A 188 4.22 -3.52 -25.72
N MET A 189 2.91 -3.76 -25.71
CA MET A 189 2.06 -3.61 -24.52
C MET A 189 2.46 -4.59 -23.41
N ALA A 190 2.76 -5.85 -23.75
CA ALA A 190 3.25 -6.84 -22.80
C ALA A 190 4.61 -6.42 -22.18
N GLU A 191 5.56 -5.96 -22.99
CA GLU A 191 6.88 -5.52 -22.50
C GLU A 191 6.78 -4.25 -21.64
N CYS A 192 5.91 -3.31 -22.01
CA CYS A 192 5.61 -2.13 -21.19
C CYS A 192 5.02 -2.54 -19.83
N SER A 193 4.01 -3.41 -19.82
CA SER A 193 3.38 -3.90 -18.59
C SER A 193 4.40 -4.59 -17.67
N LYS A 194 5.32 -5.37 -18.26
CA LYS A 194 6.41 -6.04 -17.55
C LYS A 194 7.39 -5.06 -16.95
N THR A 195 7.78 -4.03 -17.70
CA THR A 195 8.68 -2.98 -17.22
C THR A 195 8.08 -2.25 -16.02
N LEU A 196 6.82 -1.81 -16.14
CA LEU A 196 6.10 -1.11 -15.07
C LEU A 196 5.92 -2.00 -13.83
N ALA A 197 5.50 -3.25 -14.02
CA ALA A 197 5.29 -4.17 -12.90
C ALA A 197 6.60 -4.55 -12.20
N SER A 198 7.68 -4.75 -12.96
CA SER A 198 9.00 -5.09 -12.39
C SER A 198 9.53 -3.97 -11.50
N LEU A 199 9.35 -2.73 -11.94
CA LEU A 199 9.71 -1.55 -11.15
C LEU A 199 8.82 -1.39 -9.92
N PHE A 200 7.51 -1.58 -10.04
CA PHE A 200 6.62 -1.53 -8.89
C PHE A 200 6.97 -2.61 -7.85
N VAL A 201 7.25 -3.85 -8.30
CA VAL A 201 7.63 -4.96 -7.41
C VAL A 201 8.98 -4.73 -6.76
N SER A 202 9.96 -4.11 -7.44
CA SER A 202 11.24 -3.79 -6.81
C SER A 202 11.11 -2.76 -5.68
N GLN A 203 10.14 -1.83 -5.79
CA GLN A 203 9.81 -0.84 -4.75
C GLN A 203 8.94 -1.42 -3.62
N ASN A 204 8.23 -2.53 -3.86
CA ASN A 204 7.26 -3.13 -2.93
C ASN A 204 7.56 -4.62 -2.71
N SER A 205 8.85 -4.98 -2.66
CA SER A 205 9.28 -6.37 -2.73
C SER A 205 8.86 -7.20 -1.53
N ASP A 206 8.52 -6.57 -0.39
CA ASP A 206 8.05 -7.27 0.81
C ASP A 206 6.61 -7.78 0.69
N THR A 207 5.79 -7.13 -0.15
CA THR A 207 4.35 -7.43 -0.27
C THR A 207 3.98 -8.05 -1.63
N CYS A 208 4.76 -7.77 -2.69
CA CYS A 208 4.41 -8.13 -4.06
C CYS A 208 5.51 -8.95 -4.75
N THR A 209 5.12 -9.71 -5.78
CA THR A 209 6.05 -10.51 -6.60
C THR A 209 5.53 -10.66 -8.05
N LEU A 210 6.45 -10.95 -8.98
CA LEU A 210 6.12 -11.42 -10.34
C LEU A 210 6.30 -12.94 -10.49
N GLU A 211 6.70 -13.64 -9.42
CA GLU A 211 6.94 -15.09 -9.45
C GLU A 211 5.62 -15.86 -9.58
N LEU A 212 5.45 -16.54 -10.72
CA LEU A 212 4.27 -17.36 -10.98
C LEU A 212 4.18 -18.58 -10.06
N SER A 213 5.31 -19.19 -9.68
CA SER A 213 5.31 -20.37 -8.81
C SER A 213 4.88 -20.00 -7.40
N LYS A 214 3.79 -20.61 -6.92
CA LYS A 214 3.25 -20.37 -5.56
C LYS A 214 4.31 -20.58 -4.48
N GLU A 215 5.14 -21.62 -4.59
CA GLU A 215 6.23 -21.89 -3.65
C GLU A 215 7.25 -20.74 -3.56
N LYS A 216 7.48 -20.04 -4.67
CA LYS A 216 8.41 -18.90 -4.72
C LYS A 216 7.78 -17.58 -4.28
N ARG A 217 6.44 -17.51 -4.17
CA ARG A 217 5.74 -16.27 -3.74
C ARG A 217 5.99 -15.97 -2.27
N LYS A 218 6.19 -17.00 -1.42
CA LYS A 218 6.49 -16.85 0.02
C LYS A 218 5.52 -15.89 0.75
N GLY A 219 4.22 -15.98 0.48
CA GLY A 219 3.20 -15.14 1.10
C GLY A 219 2.94 -13.80 0.41
N LYS A 220 3.59 -13.52 -0.73
CA LYS A 220 3.45 -12.25 -1.47
C LYS A 220 2.34 -12.29 -2.51
N ILE A 221 1.74 -11.13 -2.77
CA ILE A 221 0.72 -10.95 -3.82
C ILE A 221 1.40 -11.04 -5.18
N LEU A 222 0.89 -11.91 -6.05
CA LEU A 222 1.34 -11.94 -7.44
C LEU A 222 0.70 -10.77 -8.19
N ILE A 223 1.51 -9.99 -8.90
CA ILE A 223 1.05 -9.07 -9.93
C ILE A 223 1.20 -9.78 -11.27
N ASP A 224 0.14 -10.47 -11.69
CA ASP A 224 0.11 -11.25 -12.92
C ASP A 224 -0.09 -10.33 -14.12
N ILE A 225 0.99 -10.20 -14.90
CA ILE A 225 1.07 -9.46 -16.16
C ILE A 225 0.91 -10.36 -17.39
N PHE A 226 0.87 -11.69 -17.24
CA PHE A 226 0.73 -12.61 -18.38
C PHE A 226 -0.62 -12.48 -19.08
N ARG A 227 -1.59 -11.88 -18.39
CA ARG A 227 -2.87 -11.44 -18.97
C ARG A 227 -2.71 -10.58 -20.21
N ASN A 228 -1.59 -9.85 -20.32
CA ASN A 228 -1.27 -8.94 -21.44
C ASN A 228 -0.70 -9.64 -22.69
N HIS A 229 -0.46 -10.94 -22.64
CA HIS A 229 -0.02 -11.68 -23.82
C HIS A 229 -1.20 -11.99 -24.74
N LYS A 230 -1.00 -11.86 -26.06
CA LYS A 230 -2.06 -11.95 -27.09
C LYS A 230 -2.97 -13.18 -27.07
N SER A 231 -2.50 -14.30 -26.49
CA SER A 231 -3.24 -15.56 -26.41
C SER A 231 -4.03 -15.74 -25.10
N HIS A 232 -3.83 -14.84 -24.13
CA HIS A 232 -4.53 -14.88 -22.86
C HIS A 232 -5.80 -14.03 -22.91
N THR A 233 -6.75 -14.43 -22.10
CA THR A 233 -8.00 -13.71 -21.90
C THR A 233 -8.21 -13.50 -20.41
N THR A 234 -8.99 -12.48 -20.10
CA THR A 234 -9.35 -12.12 -18.72
C THR A 234 -10.85 -12.01 -18.62
N VAL A 235 -11.42 -12.46 -17.49
CA VAL A 235 -12.87 -12.40 -17.27
C VAL A 235 -13.38 -10.97 -17.41
N ALA A 236 -14.41 -10.79 -18.25
CA ALA A 236 -14.94 -9.48 -18.57
C ALA A 236 -15.51 -8.76 -17.34
N PRO A 237 -15.43 -7.42 -17.29
CA PRO A 237 -16.32 -6.59 -16.47
C PRO A 237 -17.77 -7.07 -16.59
N TYR A 238 -18.49 -7.22 -15.48
CA TYR A 238 -19.87 -7.75 -15.38
C TYR A 238 -20.08 -9.22 -15.80
N SER A 239 -19.05 -10.00 -16.12
CA SER A 239 -19.21 -11.45 -16.29
C SER A 239 -19.44 -12.12 -14.95
N LEU A 240 -20.33 -13.13 -14.91
CA LEU A 240 -20.42 -14.03 -13.77
C LEU A 240 -19.15 -14.89 -13.65
N ARG A 241 -19.02 -15.53 -12.50
CA ARG A 241 -18.00 -16.54 -12.19
C ARG A 241 -18.65 -17.87 -11.88
N GLY A 242 -18.03 -18.97 -12.32
CA GLY A 242 -18.45 -20.34 -12.01
C GLY A 242 -18.09 -20.74 -10.58
N LYS A 243 -18.51 -19.95 -9.60
CA LYS A 243 -18.19 -20.13 -8.17
C LYS A 243 -19.45 -20.01 -7.32
N SER A 244 -19.45 -20.67 -6.17
CA SER A 244 -20.55 -20.58 -5.20
C SER A 244 -20.87 -19.13 -4.85
N GLY A 245 -22.16 -18.81 -4.72
CA GLY A 245 -22.68 -17.47 -4.50
C GLY A 245 -22.95 -16.65 -5.77
N ALA A 246 -22.70 -17.20 -6.97
CA ALA A 246 -22.81 -16.49 -8.25
C ALA A 246 -22.12 -15.12 -8.26
N PRO A 247 -20.82 -15.04 -7.89
CA PRO A 247 -20.11 -13.77 -7.85
C PRO A 247 -19.90 -13.22 -9.26
N VAL A 248 -19.79 -11.90 -9.34
CA VAL A 248 -19.60 -11.15 -10.57
C VAL A 248 -18.20 -10.53 -10.56
N SER A 249 -17.52 -10.56 -11.71
CA SER A 249 -16.34 -9.74 -11.95
C SER A 249 -16.77 -8.28 -12.12
N PHE A 250 -16.92 -7.55 -11.02
CA PHE A 250 -17.71 -6.32 -10.98
C PHE A 250 -16.82 -5.06 -10.97
N PRO A 251 -16.98 -4.12 -11.92
CA PRO A 251 -16.35 -2.79 -11.90
C PRO A 251 -16.74 -1.96 -10.68
N VAL A 252 -15.77 -1.33 -10.04
CA VAL A 252 -15.99 -0.53 -8.82
C VAL A 252 -15.24 0.79 -8.91
N LEU A 253 -15.73 1.79 -8.18
CA LEU A 253 -14.99 3.02 -7.95
C LEU A 253 -13.89 2.75 -6.92
N TRP A 254 -12.84 3.56 -6.94
CA TRP A 254 -11.71 3.38 -6.03
C TRP A 254 -12.10 3.63 -4.58
N GLU A 255 -12.96 4.61 -4.31
CA GLU A 255 -13.47 4.93 -2.97
C GLU A 255 -14.35 3.82 -2.38
N GLU A 256 -14.81 2.85 -3.18
CA GLU A 256 -15.64 1.75 -2.71
C GLU A 256 -14.83 0.57 -2.19
N LEU A 257 -13.51 0.57 -2.40
CA LEU A 257 -12.66 -0.52 -1.94
C LEU A 257 -12.75 -0.70 -0.43
N ASP A 258 -12.92 0.38 0.34
CA ASP A 258 -13.03 0.30 1.80
C ASP A 258 -14.29 -0.47 2.24
N GLU A 259 -15.39 -0.36 1.49
CA GLU A 259 -16.66 -1.05 1.77
C GLU A 259 -16.64 -2.54 1.37
N ILE A 260 -15.77 -2.93 0.43
CA ILE A 260 -15.74 -4.27 -0.15
C ILE A 260 -14.96 -5.23 0.76
N THR A 261 -15.64 -6.24 1.31
CA THR A 261 -15.01 -7.20 2.25
C THR A 261 -14.29 -8.37 1.56
N GLY A 262 -14.45 -8.54 0.25
CA GLY A 262 -13.79 -9.60 -0.51
C GLY A 262 -14.07 -9.55 -2.01
N SER A 263 -13.28 -10.29 -2.79
CA SER A 263 -13.41 -10.32 -4.25
C SER A 263 -14.76 -10.85 -4.77
N LYS A 264 -15.50 -11.59 -3.94
CA LYS A 264 -16.84 -12.15 -4.27
C LYS A 264 -18.00 -11.29 -3.76
N TYR A 265 -17.71 -10.08 -3.28
CA TYR A 265 -18.71 -9.21 -2.65
C TYR A 265 -19.92 -8.95 -3.54
N PHE A 266 -19.68 -8.67 -4.82
CA PHE A 266 -20.75 -8.50 -5.81
C PHE A 266 -21.17 -9.83 -6.42
N ASN A 267 -22.47 -10.03 -6.51
CA ASN A 267 -23.08 -11.24 -7.02
C ASN A 267 -24.44 -10.94 -7.68
N ILE A 268 -25.04 -11.98 -8.26
CA ILE A 268 -26.31 -11.90 -8.97
C ILE A 268 -27.49 -11.35 -8.13
N ARG A 269 -27.38 -11.32 -6.79
CA ARG A 269 -28.45 -10.84 -5.90
C ARG A 269 -28.30 -9.37 -5.50
N ASN A 270 -27.09 -8.80 -5.52
CA ASN A 270 -26.85 -7.44 -5.00
C ASN A 270 -26.38 -6.41 -6.07
N TYR A 271 -26.01 -6.85 -7.27
CA TYR A 271 -25.52 -5.97 -8.33
C TYR A 271 -26.48 -4.80 -8.66
N LYS A 272 -27.79 -5.06 -8.66
CA LYS A 272 -28.81 -4.08 -9.05
C LYS A 272 -28.88 -2.91 -8.09
N SER A 273 -28.84 -3.20 -6.78
CA SER A 273 -28.78 -2.17 -5.75
C SER A 273 -27.54 -1.30 -5.93
N ARG A 274 -26.38 -1.91 -6.23
CA ARG A 274 -25.15 -1.16 -6.46
C ARG A 274 -25.23 -0.27 -7.70
N LEU A 275 -25.73 -0.77 -8.82
CA LEU A 275 -25.87 0.03 -10.05
C LEU A 275 -26.86 1.19 -9.87
N GLN A 276 -27.94 0.99 -9.11
CA GLN A 276 -28.90 2.06 -8.81
C GLN A 276 -28.32 3.15 -7.92
N THR A 277 -27.48 2.80 -6.93
CA THR A 277 -26.94 3.78 -5.98
C THR A 277 -25.77 4.59 -6.52
N ARG A 278 -24.85 3.98 -7.29
CA ARG A 278 -23.67 4.72 -7.80
C ARG A 278 -23.38 4.60 -9.29
N GLY A 279 -24.30 4.04 -10.07
CA GLY A 279 -24.18 3.98 -11.52
C GLY A 279 -22.99 3.14 -12.01
N ASP A 280 -22.58 3.41 -13.25
CA ASP A 280 -21.46 2.75 -13.93
C ASP A 280 -20.11 3.32 -13.48
N ALA A 281 -19.38 2.54 -12.68
CA ALA A 281 -18.08 2.94 -12.14
C ALA A 281 -17.02 3.20 -13.23
N TRP A 282 -17.19 2.62 -14.41
CA TRP A 282 -16.24 2.73 -15.53
C TRP A 282 -16.83 3.54 -16.68
N LYS A 283 -17.77 4.45 -16.40
CA LYS A 283 -18.39 5.34 -17.39
C LYS A 283 -17.37 6.01 -18.31
N GLU A 284 -16.27 6.49 -17.73
CA GLU A 284 -15.25 7.28 -18.44
C GLU A 284 -14.04 6.45 -18.93
N PHE A 285 -14.15 5.12 -18.92
CA PHE A 285 -13.05 4.22 -19.25
C PHE A 285 -12.44 4.50 -20.63
N PHE A 286 -13.27 4.67 -21.67
CA PHE A 286 -12.77 4.88 -23.03
C PHE A 286 -12.36 6.33 -23.32
N GLU A 287 -12.81 7.30 -22.51
CA GLU A 287 -12.44 8.71 -22.62
C GLU A 287 -11.05 8.98 -22.05
N ASN A 288 -10.59 8.14 -21.11
CA ASN A 288 -9.30 8.27 -20.44
C ASN A 288 -8.19 7.39 -21.06
N ARG A 289 -8.28 7.05 -22.35
CA ARG A 289 -7.26 6.25 -23.04
C ARG A 289 -5.92 6.98 -23.07
N GLY A 290 -4.89 6.34 -22.53
CA GLY A 290 -3.50 6.82 -22.62
C GLY A 290 -2.74 6.19 -23.79
N THR A 291 -1.66 6.83 -24.24
CA THR A 291 -0.69 6.20 -25.15
C THR A 291 0.25 5.29 -24.36
N LEU A 292 0.81 4.25 -24.98
CA LEU A 292 1.74 3.35 -24.31
C LEU A 292 3.11 4.01 -24.08
N HIS A 293 3.55 4.07 -22.83
CA HIS A 293 4.89 4.54 -22.44
C HIS A 293 5.34 4.02 -21.06
N THR A 294 6.67 4.02 -20.86
CA THR A 294 7.32 3.76 -19.57
C THR A 294 8.01 5.01 -19.01
N LYS A 295 7.71 6.18 -19.59
CA LYS A 295 8.26 7.47 -19.15
C LYS A 295 7.21 8.15 -18.27
N ARG A 296 7.58 8.62 -17.09
CA ARG A 296 6.68 9.53 -16.35
C ARG A 296 6.68 10.87 -17.07
N GLU A 297 5.51 11.37 -17.46
CA GLU A 297 5.42 12.73 -17.98
C GLU A 297 5.87 13.70 -16.88
N LYS A 298 6.83 14.58 -17.21
CA LYS A 298 7.13 15.73 -16.36
C LYS A 298 5.92 16.66 -16.43
N ARG A 299 4.96 16.54 -15.52
CA ARG A 299 3.96 17.59 -15.31
C ARG A 299 4.68 18.84 -14.79
N ILE A 300 5.09 19.73 -15.69
CA ILE A 300 5.68 21.03 -15.38
C ILE A 300 4.63 22.11 -15.71
N ASN A 301 4.17 22.87 -14.69
CA ASN A 301 4.23 24.35 -14.57
C ASN A 301 3.18 24.91 -13.58
N PRO A 302 3.49 25.96 -12.78
CA PRO A 302 3.91 27.29 -13.27
C PRO A 302 5.23 27.85 -12.69
N GLN A 303 6.15 28.15 -13.61
CA GLN A 303 7.24 29.16 -13.73
C GLN A 303 8.01 29.76 -12.52
N THR A 304 7.53 29.73 -11.28
CA THR A 304 8.29 30.20 -10.09
C THR A 304 8.79 29.04 -9.22
N THR A 305 7.97 28.01 -9.02
CA THR A 305 8.32 26.82 -8.21
C THR A 305 9.44 25.98 -8.85
N THR A 306 9.48 25.94 -10.18
CA THR A 306 10.49 25.16 -10.93
C THR A 306 11.92 25.63 -10.68
N LYS A 307 12.16 26.94 -10.44
CA LYS A 307 13.52 27.43 -10.15
C LYS A 307 13.98 27.02 -8.75
N ARG A 308 13.10 27.15 -7.74
CA ARG A 308 13.44 26.83 -6.35
C ARG A 308 13.59 25.33 -6.10
N LEU A 309 12.86 24.50 -6.86
CA LEU A 309 12.94 23.04 -6.85
C LEU A 309 13.86 22.46 -7.92
N ALA A 310 14.53 23.27 -8.75
CA ALA A 310 15.39 22.77 -9.83
C ALA A 310 16.47 21.80 -9.34
N LYS A 311 17.15 22.14 -8.23
CA LYS A 311 18.18 21.27 -7.63
C LYS A 311 17.58 19.96 -7.12
N TYR A 312 16.35 19.99 -6.59
CA TYR A 312 15.62 18.79 -6.18
C TYR A 312 15.31 17.90 -7.37
N ILE A 313 14.64 18.46 -8.37
CA ILE A 313 14.23 17.76 -9.59
C ILE A 313 15.43 17.15 -10.33
N ASN A 314 16.54 17.87 -10.43
CA ASN A 314 17.72 17.41 -11.16
C ASN A 314 18.51 16.31 -10.44
N LYS A 315 18.37 16.20 -9.11
CA LYS A 315 19.07 15.18 -8.31
C LYS A 315 18.32 13.85 -8.26
N ARG A 316 17.05 13.82 -8.65
CA ARG A 316 16.21 12.62 -8.56
C ARG A 316 15.99 12.03 -9.94
N ASP A 317 16.09 10.72 -9.99
CA ASP A 317 15.43 9.95 -11.02
C ASP A 317 14.07 9.49 -10.47
N PHE A 318 13.02 10.27 -10.73
CA PHE A 318 11.66 9.94 -10.30
C PHE A 318 11.09 8.69 -10.99
N SER A 319 11.78 8.11 -11.97
CA SER A 319 11.41 6.79 -12.49
C SER A 319 11.86 5.67 -11.55
N LEU A 320 12.85 5.91 -10.70
CA LEU A 320 13.41 4.91 -9.78
C LEU A 320 13.10 5.23 -8.32
N SER A 321 13.05 6.51 -7.95
CA SER A 321 12.77 6.98 -6.60
C SER A 321 11.26 7.12 -6.32
N PRO A 322 10.75 6.68 -5.15
CA PRO A 322 9.39 6.93 -4.70
C PRO A 322 9.18 8.34 -4.15
N GLU A 323 10.23 9.16 -4.14
CA GLU A 323 10.14 10.54 -3.66
C GLU A 323 9.09 11.37 -4.44
N PRO A 324 8.38 12.28 -3.77
CA PRO A 324 7.29 13.03 -4.39
C PRO A 324 7.72 13.88 -5.58
N ILE A 325 6.93 13.83 -6.64
CA ILE A 325 7.00 14.82 -7.72
C ILE A 325 6.31 16.09 -7.20
N PRO A 326 6.87 17.29 -7.43
CA PRO A 326 6.20 18.52 -7.02
C PRO A 326 4.82 18.65 -7.66
N GLU A 327 3.77 18.76 -6.84
CA GLU A 327 2.40 19.01 -7.28
C GLU A 327 1.90 20.38 -6.79
N LYS A 328 0.73 20.80 -7.26
CA LYS A 328 0.11 22.06 -6.82
C LYS A 328 -0.63 21.83 -5.50
N LYS A 329 0.10 21.76 -4.37
CA LYS A 329 -0.49 21.90 -3.04
C LYS A 329 -0.71 23.38 -2.70
N GLU A 330 -1.85 23.68 -2.07
CA GLU A 330 -2.03 24.99 -1.44
C GLU A 330 -1.04 25.14 -0.28
N SER A 331 -0.34 26.28 -0.29
CA SER A 331 0.56 26.66 0.79
C SER A 331 -0.22 27.33 1.90
N THR A 332 0.01 26.91 3.14
CA THR A 332 -0.41 27.66 4.34
C THR A 332 0.73 28.52 4.89
N GLY A 333 1.96 28.33 4.36
CA GLY A 333 3.15 29.13 4.65
C GLY A 333 3.75 28.90 6.05
N ASN A 334 3.25 27.89 6.77
CA ASN A 334 3.55 27.74 8.20
C ASN A 334 3.60 26.28 8.66
N ARG A 335 3.70 25.28 7.78
CA ARG A 335 3.84 23.87 8.19
C ARG A 335 5.29 23.46 8.34
N PHE A 336 5.56 22.49 9.20
CA PHE A 336 6.85 21.84 9.27
C PHE A 336 6.70 20.33 9.38
N SER A 337 7.79 19.62 9.05
CA SER A 337 7.97 18.23 9.42
C SER A 337 9.40 18.00 9.90
N ILE A 338 9.54 17.00 10.77
CA ILE A 338 10.82 16.41 11.15
C ILE A 338 10.75 14.94 10.73
N GLN A 339 11.67 14.51 9.90
CA GLN A 339 11.75 13.13 9.41
C GLN A 339 13.02 12.46 9.89
N PHE A 340 12.93 11.18 10.24
CA PHE A 340 14.09 10.32 10.37
C PHE A 340 14.51 9.83 9.00
N HIS A 341 15.81 9.83 8.74
CA HIS A 341 16.38 9.31 7.51
C HIS A 341 17.53 8.36 7.84
N ASP A 342 17.26 7.06 7.72
CA ASP A 342 18.25 6.00 7.84
C ASP A 342 18.91 5.75 6.48
N ALA A 343 19.86 6.64 6.15
CA ALA A 343 20.67 6.59 4.93
C ALA A 343 22.01 5.88 5.20
N SER A 344 23.13 6.39 4.70
CA SER A 344 24.46 5.89 5.10
C SER A 344 24.70 6.03 6.61
N ASN A 345 24.09 7.05 7.22
CA ASN A 345 24.00 7.22 8.66
C ASN A 345 22.60 7.75 9.00
N LEU A 346 22.08 7.34 10.15
CA LEU A 346 20.85 7.90 10.70
C LEU A 346 21.02 9.41 10.93
N HIS A 347 20.10 10.20 10.40
CA HIS A 347 20.02 11.63 10.65
C HIS A 347 18.56 12.09 10.65
N TYR A 348 18.36 13.36 11.03
CA TYR A 348 17.05 13.98 11.12
C TYR A 348 16.97 15.10 10.11
N ASP A 349 15.92 15.11 9.31
CA ASP A 349 15.66 16.22 8.42
C ASP A 349 14.62 17.16 9.02
N LEU A 350 14.99 18.42 9.18
CA LEU A 350 14.07 19.51 9.50
C LEU A 350 13.58 20.15 8.20
N ARG A 351 12.26 20.20 7.99
CA ARG A 351 11.63 20.83 6.83
C ARG A 351 10.66 21.91 7.28
N LEU A 352 10.89 23.15 6.84
CA LEU A 352 10.05 24.32 7.12
C LEU A 352 9.43 24.84 5.83
N GLU A 353 8.12 24.99 5.79
CA GLU A 353 7.41 25.54 4.63
C GLU A 353 7.78 27.00 4.39
N ASP A 354 8.04 27.34 3.13
CA ASP A 354 8.32 28.70 2.69
C ASP A 354 7.67 28.95 1.33
N ASN A 355 6.42 29.39 1.38
CA ASN A 355 5.51 29.48 0.23
C ASN A 355 5.36 28.10 -0.44
N ASP A 356 5.84 27.97 -1.67
CA ASP A 356 5.65 26.83 -2.56
C ASP A 356 6.66 25.68 -2.37
N VAL A 357 7.57 25.80 -1.41
CA VAL A 357 8.62 24.80 -1.15
C VAL A 357 8.84 24.59 0.35
N LEU A 358 9.60 23.55 0.69
CA LEU A 358 10.14 23.30 2.02
C LEU A 358 11.63 23.62 2.06
N LEU A 359 12.02 24.57 2.90
CA LEU A 359 13.42 24.76 3.29
C LEU A 359 13.84 23.55 4.14
N SER A 360 14.97 22.94 3.82
CA SER A 360 15.34 21.62 4.36
C SER A 360 16.76 21.58 4.89
N TRP A 361 16.95 20.92 6.03
CA TRP A 361 18.24 20.72 6.66
C TRP A 361 18.37 19.30 7.20
N ALA A 362 19.47 18.62 6.83
CA ALA A 362 19.89 17.37 7.42
C ALA A 362 20.70 17.63 8.69
N ILE A 363 20.29 17.03 9.81
CA ILE A 363 20.82 17.27 11.15
C ILE A 363 21.32 15.92 11.71
N PRO A 364 22.62 15.59 11.57
CA PRO A 364 23.15 14.27 11.90
C PRO A 364 22.93 13.82 13.34
N LYS A 365 22.98 14.77 14.30
CA LYS A 365 22.76 14.49 15.74
C LYS A 365 21.33 14.78 16.20
N GLY A 366 20.39 14.94 15.27
CA GLY A 366 19.04 15.39 15.57
C GLY A 366 18.96 16.83 16.05
N LEU A 367 17.74 17.32 16.28
CA LEU A 367 17.57 18.68 16.81
C LEU A 367 18.07 18.73 18.27
N PRO A 368 18.76 19.82 18.67
CA PRO A 368 19.22 19.98 20.05
C PRO A 368 18.04 19.90 21.03
N TYR A 369 18.23 19.15 22.11
CA TYR A 369 17.25 19.01 23.18
C TYR A 369 17.69 19.69 24.49
N ARG A 370 18.93 20.20 24.55
CA ARG A 370 19.47 20.96 25.69
C ARG A 370 19.69 22.42 25.30
N VAL A 371 19.19 23.36 26.10
CA VAL A 371 19.51 24.79 25.93
C VAL A 371 21.03 24.98 26.05
N GLY A 372 21.62 25.71 25.11
CA GLY A 372 23.08 25.92 25.02
C GLY A 372 23.83 24.86 24.21
N SER A 373 23.20 23.73 23.87
CA SER A 373 23.78 22.77 22.92
C SER A 373 23.55 23.22 21.47
N LYS A 374 24.55 22.99 20.62
CA LYS A 374 24.57 23.39 19.21
C LYS A 374 24.82 22.18 18.34
N HIS A 375 23.90 21.88 17.43
CA HIS A 375 24.05 20.79 16.48
C HIS A 375 24.31 21.34 15.07
N LEU A 376 25.09 20.60 14.29
CA LEU A 376 25.31 20.91 12.88
C LEU A 376 24.04 20.57 12.09
N ALA A 377 23.58 21.52 11.29
CA ALA A 377 22.48 21.37 10.35
C ALA A 377 23.00 21.72 8.94
N ILE A 378 22.92 20.77 8.02
CA ILE A 378 23.41 20.91 6.65
C ILE A 378 22.20 21.21 5.76
N GLN A 379 22.16 22.40 5.19
CA GLN A 379 21.08 22.81 4.31
C GLN A 379 21.13 22.01 3.00
N THR A 380 20.07 21.28 2.73
CA THR A 380 19.89 20.55 1.46
C THR A 380 19.14 21.42 0.46
N GLU A 381 18.91 20.90 -0.74
CA GLU A 381 17.93 21.51 -1.65
C GLU A 381 16.55 21.67 -1.01
N ASN A 382 15.76 22.59 -1.57
CA ASN A 382 14.37 22.73 -1.19
C ASN A 382 13.58 21.52 -1.67
N HIS A 383 12.62 21.07 -0.87
CA HIS A 383 11.75 19.94 -1.19
C HIS A 383 10.34 20.44 -1.57
N PRO A 384 9.57 19.64 -2.34
CA PRO A 384 8.17 19.95 -2.62
C PRO A 384 7.30 19.86 -1.35
N LEU A 385 6.13 20.51 -1.34
CA LEU A 385 5.22 20.50 -0.17
C LEU A 385 4.69 19.09 0.14
N GLU A 386 4.61 18.22 -0.87
CA GLU A 386 4.25 16.81 -0.76
C GLU A 386 5.21 16.05 0.18
N TYR A 387 6.45 16.53 0.33
CA TYR A 387 7.44 15.90 1.20
C TYR A 387 7.11 16.02 2.70
N LEU A 388 6.18 16.91 3.10
CA LEU A 388 5.70 17.03 4.49
C LEU A 388 5.13 15.72 5.04
N ASP A 389 4.54 14.91 4.15
CA ASP A 389 3.84 13.67 4.49
C ASP A 389 4.55 12.42 3.94
N PHE A 390 5.77 12.58 3.39
CA PHE A 390 6.47 11.48 2.72
C PHE A 390 7.09 10.51 3.73
N GLU A 391 6.79 9.24 3.56
CA GLU A 391 7.41 8.10 4.23
C GLU A 391 7.67 7.01 3.19
N GLY A 392 8.79 6.29 3.30
CA GLY A 392 9.13 5.24 2.34
C GLY A 392 10.61 4.88 2.33
N VAL A 393 10.98 4.00 1.40
CA VAL A 393 12.37 3.55 1.20
C VAL A 393 12.87 4.07 -0.14
N ILE A 394 13.88 4.93 -0.10
CA ILE A 394 14.57 5.43 -1.30
C ILE A 394 15.56 4.34 -1.76
N PRO A 395 15.43 3.79 -2.99
CA PRO A 395 16.23 2.64 -3.43
C PRO A 395 17.74 2.89 -3.45
N LYS A 396 18.51 1.82 -3.23
CA LYS A 396 19.98 1.87 -3.30
C LYS A 396 20.45 2.38 -4.66
N GLY A 397 21.44 3.28 -4.66
CA GLY A 397 21.97 3.93 -5.86
C GLY A 397 21.25 5.21 -6.27
N GLN A 398 20.10 5.53 -5.65
CA GLN A 398 19.45 6.83 -5.77
C GLN A 398 20.07 7.84 -4.79
N TYR A 399 19.92 9.13 -5.12
CA TYR A 399 20.31 10.20 -4.21
C TYR A 399 19.46 10.15 -2.93
N GLY A 400 20.10 10.10 -1.76
CA GLY A 400 19.38 9.97 -0.49
C GLY A 400 18.86 8.56 -0.20
N ALA A 401 19.41 7.51 -0.84
CA ALA A 401 19.04 6.12 -0.57
C ALA A 401 19.00 5.81 0.95
N GLY A 402 17.92 5.18 1.40
CA GLY A 402 17.66 4.96 2.82
C GLY A 402 16.17 4.91 3.16
N GLN A 403 15.86 4.51 4.38
CA GLN A 403 14.49 4.49 4.89
C GLN A 403 14.13 5.84 5.53
N MET A 404 12.92 6.32 5.29
CA MET A 404 12.41 7.59 5.81
C MET A 404 11.04 7.42 6.46
N TRP A 405 10.84 8.08 7.60
CA TRP A 405 9.54 8.19 8.27
C TRP A 405 9.39 9.53 8.99
N VAL A 406 8.16 10.01 9.13
CA VAL A 406 7.84 11.29 9.77
C VAL A 406 7.85 11.09 11.28
N TYR A 407 8.75 11.79 11.98
CA TYR A 407 8.78 11.80 13.44
C TYR A 407 7.66 12.66 14.02
N THR A 408 7.57 13.90 13.52
CA THR A 408 6.51 14.83 13.91
C THR A 408 6.28 15.84 12.80
N LYS A 409 5.08 16.40 12.77
CA LYS A 409 4.68 17.49 11.88
C LYS A 409 3.72 18.40 12.61
N GLY A 410 3.65 19.64 12.17
CA GLY A 410 2.79 20.64 12.79
C GLY A 410 2.91 21.97 12.10
N THR A 411 2.67 23.04 12.86
CA THR A 411 2.85 24.40 12.38
C THR A 411 4.04 25.06 13.04
N PHE A 412 4.63 26.04 12.38
CA PHE A 412 5.73 26.81 12.93
C PHE A 412 5.50 28.30 12.72
N LYS A 413 6.21 29.11 13.51
CA LYS A 413 6.12 30.56 13.46
C LYS A 413 7.51 31.17 13.38
N TRP A 414 7.71 32.09 12.45
CA TRP A 414 8.90 32.92 12.40
C TRP A 414 8.86 33.98 13.52
N MET A 415 9.86 33.97 14.39
CA MET A 415 10.10 35.03 15.38
C MET A 415 11.04 36.09 14.80
N LYS A 416 12.04 35.65 14.03
CA LYS A 416 12.91 36.51 13.23
C LYS A 416 13.48 35.72 12.06
N ARG A 417 13.50 36.32 10.87
CA ARG A 417 14.08 35.69 9.67
C ARG A 417 15.01 36.66 8.97
N GLU A 418 16.29 36.32 8.97
CA GLU A 418 17.37 37.00 8.26
C GLU A 418 18.10 35.98 7.39
N GLU A 419 18.87 36.43 6.40
CA GLU A 419 19.57 35.56 5.46
C GLU A 419 20.50 34.54 6.15
N ASN A 420 21.17 34.94 7.23
CA ASN A 420 22.14 34.10 7.95
C ASN A 420 21.70 33.73 9.36
N LYS A 421 20.49 34.13 9.78
CA LYS A 421 19.95 33.87 11.12
C LYS A 421 18.46 33.60 11.04
N LEU A 422 18.06 32.44 11.54
CA LEU A 422 16.66 32.00 11.60
C LEU A 422 16.27 31.83 13.07
N HIS A 423 15.14 32.38 13.47
CA HIS A 423 14.56 32.21 14.78
C HIS A 423 13.08 31.84 14.60
N PHE A 424 12.73 30.64 15.04
CA PHE A 424 11.40 30.09 14.81
C PHE A 424 10.97 29.20 15.97
N GLU A 425 9.66 29.08 16.11
CA GLU A 425 8.99 28.22 17.07
C GLU A 425 8.27 27.12 16.30
N LEU A 426 8.53 25.85 16.64
CA LEU A 426 7.82 24.68 16.13
C LEU A 426 6.71 24.31 17.10
N MET A 427 5.51 23.98 16.60
CA MET A 427 4.33 23.65 17.40
C MET A 427 3.59 22.42 16.86
N SER A 428 3.39 21.42 17.72
CA SER A 428 2.59 20.22 17.43
C SER A 428 2.03 19.62 18.72
N GLU A 429 1.25 18.53 18.64
CA GLU A 429 0.55 17.93 19.78
C GLU A 429 1.46 17.64 21.00
N ARG A 430 2.76 17.36 20.77
CA ARG A 430 3.79 17.15 21.81
C ARG A 430 5.20 17.56 21.36
N TYR A 431 5.30 18.55 20.48
CA TYR A 431 6.59 19.13 20.10
C TYR A 431 6.51 20.66 19.90
N ASN A 432 6.77 21.42 20.96
CA ASN A 432 6.66 22.86 21.12
C ASN A 432 8.01 23.42 21.59
N ARG A 433 8.83 23.87 20.64
CA ARG A 433 10.22 24.25 20.88
C ARG A 433 10.62 25.47 20.06
N THR A 434 11.40 26.35 20.68
CA THR A 434 11.95 27.55 20.02
C THR A 434 13.41 27.30 19.69
N PHE A 435 13.74 27.44 18.41
CA PHE A 435 15.09 27.25 17.90
C PHE A 435 15.65 28.53 17.31
N ARG A 436 16.98 28.64 17.37
CA ARG A 436 17.74 29.61 16.59
C ARG A 436 18.76 28.88 15.74
N MET A 437 18.84 29.24 14.46
CA MET A 437 19.87 28.76 13.54
C MET A 437 20.70 29.92 13.05
N PHE A 438 22.00 29.71 12.91
CA PHE A 438 22.91 30.67 12.31
C PHE A 438 23.85 29.99 11.33
N ARG A 439 24.03 30.63 10.17
CA ARG A 439 24.83 30.10 9.07
C ARG A 439 26.31 30.29 9.36
N THR A 440 27.09 29.22 9.30
CA THR A 440 28.54 29.23 9.54
C THR A 440 29.34 29.21 8.24
N ASN A 441 28.81 28.54 7.22
CA ASN A 441 29.38 28.49 5.88
C ASN A 441 28.24 28.31 4.86
N LYS A 442 28.54 28.18 3.56
CA LYS A 442 27.57 28.12 2.47
C LYS A 442 26.39 27.19 2.76
N GLU A 443 26.59 25.90 3.02
CA GLU A 443 25.49 24.97 3.31
C GLU A 443 25.39 24.61 4.81
N GLN A 444 26.33 25.08 5.64
CA GLN A 444 26.39 24.69 7.05
C GLN A 444 25.75 25.72 7.97
N TRP A 445 24.88 25.23 8.84
CA TRP A 445 24.20 25.97 9.88
C TRP A 445 24.47 25.31 11.23
N LEU A 446 24.42 26.10 12.29
CA LEU A 446 24.33 25.59 13.65
C LEU A 446 22.93 25.89 14.16
N ILE A 447 22.23 24.87 14.64
CA ILE A 447 20.94 24.96 15.31
C ILE A 447 21.14 24.86 16.81
N GLU A 448 20.49 25.74 17.57
CA GLU A 448 20.47 25.72 19.03
C GLU A 448 19.04 25.83 19.55
N LEU A 449 18.78 25.12 20.64
CA LEU A 449 17.51 25.21 21.37
C LEU A 449 17.54 26.44 22.29
N LEU A 450 16.50 27.27 22.21
CA LEU A 450 16.32 28.42 23.10
C LEU A 450 15.30 28.14 24.21
N GLU A 451 14.20 27.46 23.87
CA GLU A 451 13.09 27.20 24.79
C GLU A 451 12.43 25.87 24.45
N ASN A 452 12.01 25.13 25.47
CA ASN A 452 11.27 23.89 25.34
C ASN A 452 10.05 23.93 26.25
N LYS A 453 8.85 23.95 25.65
CA LYS A 453 7.57 24.13 26.36
C LYS A 453 6.88 22.81 26.69
N ASP A 454 7.40 21.70 26.17
CA ASP A 454 6.80 20.36 26.26
C ASP A 454 7.45 19.44 27.28
N PHE A 455 8.20 20.01 28.22
CA PHE A 455 8.58 19.27 29.40
C PHE A 455 7.31 19.00 30.23
N SER A 456 6.61 17.92 29.89
CA SER A 456 5.52 17.40 30.70
C SER A 456 6.14 16.90 32.00
N GLU A 457 5.76 17.48 33.13
CA GLU A 457 6.00 16.88 34.44
C GLU A 457 5.25 15.54 34.50
N VAL A 458 5.92 14.45 34.14
CA VAL A 458 5.39 13.13 34.44
C VAL A 458 5.35 13.01 35.95
N LYS A 459 4.16 12.75 36.51
CA LYS A 459 4.03 12.47 37.95
C LYS A 459 4.70 11.14 38.25
N LEU A 460 5.88 11.21 38.84
CA LEU A 460 6.64 10.05 39.29
C LEU A 460 6.25 9.66 40.72
N PRO A 461 6.35 8.36 41.08
CA PRO A 461 6.77 7.25 40.24
C PRO A 461 5.64 6.71 39.35
N VAL A 462 5.97 6.33 38.11
CA VAL A 462 5.06 5.57 37.24
C VAL A 462 5.01 4.12 37.73
N SER A 463 3.87 3.45 37.59
CA SER A 463 3.75 2.03 37.93
C SER A 463 4.35 1.15 36.83
N PRO A 464 5.12 0.10 37.18
CA PRO A 464 5.67 -0.82 36.18
C PRO A 464 4.58 -1.63 35.48
N MET A 465 4.84 -1.98 34.22
CA MET A 465 4.03 -2.92 33.46
C MET A 465 4.23 -4.32 34.02
N LEU A 466 3.22 -4.81 34.75
CA LEU A 466 3.26 -6.12 35.38
C LEU A 466 2.75 -7.20 34.43
N ALA A 467 3.48 -8.31 34.37
CA ALA A 467 3.02 -9.51 33.68
C ALA A 467 1.92 -10.22 34.47
N ASN A 468 0.90 -10.71 33.77
CA ASN A 468 -0.10 -11.61 34.32
C ASN A 468 0.28 -13.06 33.98
N SER A 469 0.12 -13.97 34.94
CA SER A 469 0.30 -15.40 34.69
C SER A 469 -0.83 -15.91 33.78
N ARG A 470 -0.46 -16.65 32.72
CA ARG A 470 -1.39 -17.37 31.86
C ARG A 470 -0.91 -18.81 31.65
N LYS A 471 -1.87 -19.73 31.53
CA LYS A 471 -1.59 -21.15 31.25
C LYS A 471 -1.29 -21.43 29.78
N THR A 472 -1.67 -20.53 28.89
CA THR A 472 -1.50 -20.69 27.43
C THR A 472 -0.73 -19.51 26.86
N LEU A 473 0.14 -19.79 25.88
CA LEU A 473 0.86 -18.76 25.16
C LEU A 473 -0.14 -17.89 24.36
N PRO A 474 0.02 -16.56 24.36
CA PRO A 474 -0.81 -15.69 23.53
C PRO A 474 -0.51 -15.92 22.04
N VAL A 475 -1.56 -15.87 21.21
CA VAL A 475 -1.48 -16.09 19.76
C VAL A 475 -1.79 -14.77 19.06
N GLY A 476 -0.88 -14.27 18.21
CA GLY A 476 -1.02 -13.01 17.48
C GLY A 476 0.33 -12.39 17.09
N GLN A 477 0.32 -11.40 16.17
CA GLN A 477 1.53 -10.76 15.64
C GLN A 477 2.09 -9.62 16.52
N ASN A 478 1.44 -9.29 17.64
CA ASN A 478 1.79 -8.13 18.47
C ASN A 478 2.59 -8.50 19.74
N PHE A 479 3.18 -9.70 19.80
CA PHE A 479 3.94 -10.15 20.95
C PHE A 479 5.43 -10.24 20.60
N ILE A 480 6.26 -9.60 21.41
CA ILE A 480 7.71 -9.74 21.42
C ILE A 480 8.07 -10.58 22.65
N TYR A 481 9.01 -11.52 22.49
CA TYR A 481 9.47 -12.38 23.57
C TYR A 481 10.75 -11.80 24.18
N GLU A 482 10.78 -11.70 25.50
CA GLU A 482 11.94 -11.26 26.25
C GLU A 482 12.35 -12.35 27.25
N VAL A 483 13.66 -12.49 27.49
CA VAL A 483 14.18 -13.36 28.54
C VAL A 483 13.80 -12.76 29.89
N LYS A 484 13.15 -13.54 30.75
CA LYS A 484 12.93 -13.13 32.13
C LYS A 484 14.27 -13.17 32.87
N TRP A 485 14.73 -12.01 33.30
CA TRP A 485 15.89 -11.91 34.16
C TRP A 485 15.51 -12.18 35.63
N ASP A 486 16.53 -12.45 36.46
CA ASP A 486 16.37 -12.64 37.91
C ASP A 486 17.02 -11.47 38.63
N GLY A 487 16.27 -10.38 38.77
CA GLY A 487 16.73 -9.11 39.30
C GLY A 487 15.63 -8.34 40.00
N ILE A 488 15.76 -7.01 40.01
CA ILE A 488 14.81 -6.12 40.69
C ILE A 488 14.16 -5.19 39.69
N ARG A 489 12.86 -5.41 39.44
CA ARG A 489 12.05 -4.55 38.60
C ARG A 489 12.08 -3.11 39.12
N SER A 490 12.49 -2.19 38.26
CA SER A 490 12.72 -0.80 38.60
C SER A 490 12.27 0.10 37.46
N ILE A 491 11.70 1.24 37.83
CA ILE A 491 11.35 2.32 36.92
C ILE A 491 12.48 3.33 36.95
N ILE A 492 13.15 3.47 35.83
CA ILE A 492 14.25 4.40 35.65
C ILE A 492 13.73 5.62 34.92
N HIS A 493 13.72 6.74 35.62
CA HIS A 493 13.46 8.03 35.03
C HIS A 493 14.79 8.71 34.72
N LEU A 494 15.06 8.85 33.44
CA LEU A 494 16.12 9.68 32.91
C LEU A 494 15.51 11.04 32.57
N GLU A 495 16.04 12.10 33.14
CA GLU A 495 15.66 13.48 32.83
C GLU A 495 16.92 14.31 32.65
N LYS A 496 17.27 14.65 31.41
CA LYS A 496 18.55 15.28 31.07
C LYS A 496 19.72 14.43 31.60
N ASP A 497 20.47 14.92 32.60
CA ASP A 497 21.58 14.21 33.26
C ASP A 497 21.17 13.61 34.62
N ASN A 498 19.91 13.81 35.04
CA ASN A 498 19.41 13.30 36.31
C ASN A 498 18.83 11.90 36.10
N LEU A 499 19.48 10.92 36.71
CA LEU A 499 18.97 9.57 36.83
C LEU A 499 18.20 9.45 38.15
N ARG A 500 16.93 9.04 38.10
CA ARG A 500 16.18 8.56 39.27
C ARG A 500 15.74 7.14 39.04
N ILE A 501 15.94 6.29 40.03
CA ILE A 501 15.56 4.88 40.00
C ILE A 501 14.51 4.66 41.08
N TYR A 502 13.34 4.19 40.69
CA TYR A 502 12.27 3.82 41.59
C TYR A 502 12.12 2.30 41.62
N SER A 503 12.03 1.72 42.81
CA SER A 503 11.64 0.31 42.97
C SER A 503 10.24 0.05 42.41
N ARG A 504 9.89 -1.23 42.23
CA ARG A 504 8.53 -1.68 41.89
C ARG A 504 7.40 -1.00 42.70
N ASN A 505 7.65 -0.65 43.96
CA ASN A 505 6.66 -0.04 44.86
C ASN A 505 6.76 1.50 44.91
N GLY A 506 7.53 2.12 44.02
CA GLY A 506 7.65 3.57 43.92
C GLY A 506 8.64 4.23 44.89
N ARG A 507 9.41 3.47 45.67
CA ARG A 507 10.47 4.03 46.53
C ARG A 507 11.68 4.42 45.69
N ASP A 508 12.23 5.61 45.90
CA ASP A 508 13.50 6.03 45.30
C ASP A 508 14.66 5.19 45.86
N ILE A 509 15.35 4.48 44.96
CA ILE A 509 16.49 3.60 45.23
C ILE A 509 17.74 4.06 44.47
N THR A 510 17.75 5.29 43.95
CA THR A 510 18.86 5.84 43.13
C THR A 510 20.20 5.72 43.85
N SER A 511 20.22 6.04 45.15
CA SER A 511 21.44 5.98 45.98
C SER A 511 22.03 4.57 46.19
N SER A 512 21.24 3.51 45.94
CA SER A 512 21.69 2.12 46.06
C SER A 512 22.52 1.66 44.85
N PHE A 513 22.43 2.36 43.72
CA PHE A 513 23.09 1.96 42.45
C PHE A 513 23.86 3.11 41.78
N PRO A 514 24.87 3.72 42.44
CA PRO A 514 25.63 4.83 41.87
C PRO A 514 26.46 4.46 40.63
N GLU A 515 26.74 3.16 40.43
CA GLU A 515 27.47 2.63 39.28
C GLU A 515 26.67 2.58 37.96
N LEU A 516 25.35 2.74 37.99
CA LEU A 516 24.51 2.75 36.79
C LEU A 516 24.66 4.08 36.02
N LYS A 517 25.65 4.14 35.12
CA LYS A 517 25.90 5.28 34.23
C LYS A 517 25.01 5.28 32.97
N LEU A 518 23.71 5.16 33.16
CA LEU A 518 22.73 5.07 32.07
C LEU A 518 22.62 6.33 31.18
N PRO A 519 22.83 7.57 31.68
CA PRO A 519 22.74 8.76 30.81
C PRO A 519 23.72 8.76 29.63
N GLU A 520 24.85 8.06 29.72
CA GLU A 520 25.81 7.93 28.62
C GLU A 520 25.35 6.90 27.57
N ALA A 521 24.44 5.99 27.92
CA ALA A 521 23.96 4.91 27.06
C ALA A 521 22.74 5.29 26.22
N PHE A 522 22.00 6.35 26.59
CA PHE A 522 20.79 6.79 25.90
C PHE A 522 20.90 8.26 25.46
N ASP A 523 20.85 8.52 24.15
CA ASP A 523 20.79 9.88 23.61
C ASP A 523 19.34 10.38 23.55
N VAL A 524 18.74 10.59 24.74
CA VAL A 524 17.34 10.99 24.91
C VAL A 524 17.21 12.17 25.88
N GLU A 525 16.18 13.00 25.68
CA GLU A 525 15.91 14.16 26.52
C GLU A 525 15.28 13.79 27.87
N SER A 526 14.33 12.88 27.82
CA SER A 526 13.72 12.22 28.96
C SER A 526 13.30 10.82 28.52
N ALA A 527 13.44 9.85 29.41
CA ALA A 527 12.93 8.51 29.21
C ALA A 527 12.42 7.95 30.53
N ILE A 528 11.35 7.16 30.43
CA ILE A 528 10.88 6.30 31.50
C ILE A 528 11.10 4.88 31.01
N LEU A 529 12.10 4.23 31.59
CA LEU A 529 12.46 2.86 31.28
C LEU A 529 11.89 1.96 32.36
N ASP A 530 11.07 1.00 31.97
CA ASP A 530 10.58 -0.06 32.85
C ASP A 530 11.41 -1.32 32.60
N GLY A 531 12.36 -1.58 33.50
CA GLY A 531 13.39 -2.61 33.31
C GLY A 531 13.71 -3.37 34.59
N GLU A 532 14.71 -4.24 34.51
CA GLU A 532 15.13 -5.10 35.62
C GLU A 532 16.61 -4.92 35.91
N ILE A 533 16.94 -4.44 37.11
CA ILE A 533 18.34 -4.29 37.51
C ILE A 533 18.89 -5.67 37.87
N VAL A 534 19.92 -6.09 37.14
CA VAL A 534 20.59 -7.38 37.32
C VAL A 534 22.07 -7.21 37.65
N SER A 535 22.62 -8.18 38.37
CA SER A 535 24.07 -8.38 38.51
C SER A 535 24.44 -9.67 37.78
N LEU A 536 25.39 -9.62 36.86
CA LEU A 536 25.79 -10.77 36.06
C LEU A 536 27.18 -11.27 36.50
N ASP A 537 27.38 -12.60 36.51
CA ASP A 537 28.70 -13.20 36.69
C ASP A 537 29.54 -13.14 35.40
N GLU A 538 30.77 -13.68 35.43
CA GLU A 538 31.68 -13.69 34.27
C GLU A 538 31.11 -14.45 33.05
N LYS A 539 30.11 -15.29 33.24
CA LYS A 539 29.43 -16.08 32.19
C LYS A 539 28.11 -15.44 31.75
N GLY A 540 27.75 -14.27 32.28
CA GLY A 540 26.50 -13.58 31.96
C GLY A 540 25.27 -14.12 32.68
N VAL A 541 25.44 -14.93 33.74
CA VAL A 541 24.33 -15.51 34.52
C VAL A 541 23.94 -14.54 35.64
N PRO A 542 22.64 -14.25 35.84
CA PRO A 542 22.20 -13.35 36.90
C PRO A 542 22.43 -13.94 38.30
N VAL A 543 23.03 -13.13 39.18
CA VAL A 543 23.34 -13.44 40.58
C VAL A 543 22.45 -12.60 41.49
N PHE A 544 21.23 -13.08 41.73
CA PHE A 544 20.19 -12.35 42.47
C PHE A 544 20.62 -11.91 43.89
N SER A 545 21.42 -12.73 44.57
CA SER A 545 21.91 -12.44 45.93
C SER A 545 22.76 -11.16 46.01
N GLN A 546 23.49 -10.81 44.95
CA GLN A 546 24.30 -9.59 44.89
C GLN A 546 23.42 -8.34 44.84
N VAL A 547 22.33 -8.39 44.05
CA VAL A 547 21.39 -7.26 43.92
C VAL A 547 20.64 -7.02 45.24
N ILE A 548 20.20 -8.08 45.93
CA ILE A 548 19.61 -7.97 47.28
C ILE A 548 20.61 -7.41 48.28
N SER A 549 21.84 -7.93 48.31
CA SER A 549 22.87 -7.44 49.23
C SER A 549 23.15 -5.94 49.00
N ARG A 550 23.07 -5.47 47.76
CA ARG A 550 23.28 -4.06 47.41
C ARG A 550 22.17 -3.16 47.95
N MET A 551 20.90 -3.57 47.81
CA MET A 551 19.76 -2.83 48.35
C MET A 551 19.82 -2.60 49.87
N HIS A 552 20.48 -3.50 50.61
CA HIS A 552 20.61 -3.42 52.07
C HIS A 552 21.88 -2.67 52.55
N GLN A 553 22.80 -2.29 51.66
CA GLN A 553 24.01 -1.54 52.04
C GLN A 553 23.75 -0.03 52.07
N LYS A 554 24.08 0.63 53.19
CA LYS A 554 24.10 2.10 53.29
C LYS A 554 25.35 2.67 52.60
N VAL A 555 25.20 3.85 51.99
CA VAL A 555 26.08 4.60 51.06
C VAL A 555 27.59 4.67 51.40
N SER A 556 28.04 4.30 52.61
CA SER A 556 29.43 4.49 53.05
C SER A 556 30.35 3.28 53.00
N SER A 557 29.91 2.09 52.58
CA SER A 557 30.81 0.92 52.47
C SER A 557 31.28 0.73 51.03
N LYS A 558 32.55 1.02 50.75
CA LYS A 558 33.24 0.44 49.58
C LYS A 558 33.05 -1.09 49.64
N PRO A 559 32.59 -1.75 48.56
CA PRO A 559 32.49 -3.21 48.55
C PRO A 559 33.88 -3.80 48.78
N LYS A 560 33.99 -4.74 49.73
CA LYS A 560 35.18 -5.60 49.86
C LYS A 560 35.12 -6.63 48.73
N GLY A 561 35.80 -6.38 47.61
CA GLY A 561 35.87 -7.27 46.45
C GLY A 561 35.72 -6.52 45.12
N SER A 562 35.82 -7.25 44.00
CA SER A 562 35.51 -6.72 42.67
C SER A 562 34.09 -6.14 42.66
N ILE A 563 33.94 -4.92 42.13
CA ILE A 563 32.63 -4.26 42.03
C ILE A 563 31.82 -5.05 40.99
N PRO A 564 30.66 -5.64 41.36
CA PRO A 564 29.81 -6.32 40.39
C PRO A 564 29.36 -5.33 39.32
N LYS A 565 29.33 -5.78 38.05
CA LYS A 565 28.80 -4.96 36.96
C LYS A 565 27.28 -5.12 36.95
N TYR A 566 26.57 -4.06 37.31
CA TYR A 566 25.12 -4.00 37.20
C TYR A 566 24.73 -3.48 35.82
N GLN A 567 23.67 -4.04 35.26
CA GLN A 567 23.08 -3.65 33.98
C GLN A 567 21.56 -3.52 34.13
N VAL A 568 20.95 -2.79 33.20
CA VAL A 568 19.51 -2.53 33.11
C VAL A 568 18.99 -3.03 31.78
#